data_AF-A0A946H0J7-F1
#
_entry.id   AF-A0A946H0J7-F1
#
_cell.length_a   1.000
_cell.length_b   1.000
_cell.length_c   1.000
_cell.angle_alpha   90.00
_cell.angle_beta   90.00
_cell.angle_gamma   90.00
#
_symmetry.space_group_name_H-M   'P 1'
#
loop_
_entity.id
_entity.type
_entity.pdbx_description
1 polymer ?
#
loop_
_entity_poly.entity_id
_entity_poly.type
_entity_poly.pdbx_seq_one_letter_code
_entity_poly.pdbx_strand_id
1 'polypeptide(L)'
;MANRGDRAQNRRNQWNDWHGRHYNHHSHWHHGHWHGHWGPGSRWNYWWNRYPVLTAFGVTTWAVNRVGWAFGYNNYYNPYVGDTVIIDNGSYNYSDPLVMTPDETTLAADPDDTSPAEGPSEDGLSNFDTAQKQFYDGNYEAALSSADAALKELPNDAVVHEFRALVLFALGKYPEAAATLYAVLSVGPGWDWTTMSSLYPEVSTYTEQLRKLETVRRANADNSAVCFVLAYHYITCNHKDAAIGQLKQLVKLQPKDQLAANLLQQLDPEAEIPNQPDVTKPPEAVDAISQEQLQGSWQAKRASGETFQLSLDDKGKFNWKFSADGKSQEVRGVYAIDKDGVLALEMNDEGTMLAQLDVKGDKLDFYMLGDSQGSAPLKFSRQ
;
A
#
# COMPACT_ATOMS: atom_id res chain seq x y z
N MET A 1 -32.82 -4.21 -6.27
CA MET A 1 -32.25 -5.52 -6.65
C MET A 1 -31.53 -5.35 -7.98
N ALA A 2 -30.23 -5.04 -7.95
CA ALA A 2 -29.41 -4.95 -9.17
C ALA A 2 -28.76 -6.32 -9.44
N ASN A 3 -28.76 -6.71 -10.71
CA ASN A 3 -28.62 -8.08 -11.20
C ASN A 3 -27.20 -8.64 -11.02
N ARG A 4 -27.08 -9.93 -10.65
CA ARG A 4 -25.80 -10.63 -10.36
C ARG A 4 -24.84 -10.74 -11.56
N GLY A 5 -25.30 -10.44 -12.78
CA GLY A 5 -24.50 -10.50 -14.01
C GLY A 5 -23.63 -9.26 -14.27
N ASP A 6 -24.06 -8.08 -13.86
CA ASP A 6 -23.37 -6.82 -14.21
C ASP A 6 -22.12 -6.57 -13.35
N ARG A 7 -22.09 -7.14 -12.14
CA ARG A 7 -20.92 -7.09 -11.24
C ARG A 7 -19.70 -7.82 -11.78
N ALA A 8 -19.86 -8.67 -12.79
CA ALA A 8 -18.79 -9.48 -13.37
C ALA A 8 -17.96 -8.74 -14.44
N GLN A 9 -18.53 -7.73 -15.10
CA GLN A 9 -17.83 -6.92 -16.10
C GLN A 9 -17.20 -5.65 -15.51
N ASN A 10 -17.74 -5.14 -14.38
CA ASN A 10 -17.12 -4.08 -13.57
C ASN A 10 -15.85 -4.51 -12.80
N ARG A 11 -15.37 -5.75 -12.97
CA ARG A 11 -14.25 -6.33 -12.19
C ARG A 11 -12.85 -5.89 -12.61
N ARG A 12 -12.70 -5.26 -13.79
CA ARG A 12 -11.41 -4.81 -14.32
C ARG A 12 -11.05 -3.36 -13.96
N ASN A 13 -12.00 -2.60 -13.39
CA ASN A 13 -11.91 -1.14 -13.27
C ASN A 13 -11.72 -0.63 -11.84
N GLN A 14 -11.67 -1.47 -10.80
CA GLN A 14 -11.89 -1.00 -9.42
C GLN A 14 -10.77 -0.14 -8.84
N TRP A 15 -9.50 -0.38 -9.21
CA TRP A 15 -8.44 0.56 -8.85
C TRP A 15 -8.43 1.80 -9.76
N ASN A 16 -8.86 1.70 -11.02
CA ASN A 16 -9.09 2.89 -11.85
C ASN A 16 -10.26 3.73 -11.30
N ASP A 17 -11.27 3.09 -10.71
CA ASP A 17 -12.39 3.73 -10.02
C ASP A 17 -11.91 4.37 -8.70
N TRP A 18 -11.02 3.70 -7.95
CA TRP A 18 -10.37 4.24 -6.75
C TRP A 18 -9.47 5.44 -7.07
N HIS A 19 -8.57 5.30 -8.05
CA HIS A 19 -7.71 6.38 -8.54
C HIS A 19 -8.54 7.52 -9.14
N GLY A 20 -9.61 7.19 -9.86
CA GLY A 20 -10.56 8.18 -10.39
C GLY A 20 -11.34 8.93 -9.31
N ARG A 21 -11.39 8.43 -8.06
CA ARG A 21 -11.95 9.16 -6.91
C ARG A 21 -10.91 10.04 -6.21
N HIS A 22 -9.68 9.54 -6.02
CA HIS A 22 -8.66 10.18 -5.19
C HIS A 22 -7.65 11.04 -5.96
N TYR A 23 -7.47 10.73 -7.25
CA TYR A 23 -6.49 11.36 -8.13
C TYR A 23 -7.15 11.75 -9.46
N ASN A 24 -8.40 12.23 -9.39
CA ASN A 24 -9.15 12.66 -10.57
C ASN A 24 -8.43 13.79 -11.33
N HIS A 25 -7.63 14.59 -10.62
CA HIS A 25 -6.79 15.65 -11.18
C HIS A 25 -5.72 15.12 -12.13
N HIS A 26 -5.29 13.87 -11.96
CA HIS A 26 -4.31 13.20 -12.85
C HIS A 26 -4.96 12.41 -14.00
N SER A 27 -6.30 12.33 -14.06
CA SER A 27 -7.03 11.47 -15.02
C SER A 27 -6.78 11.76 -16.50
N HIS A 28 -6.26 12.94 -16.82
CA HIS A 28 -6.00 13.37 -18.20
C HIS A 28 -4.76 12.72 -18.84
N TRP A 29 -3.84 12.17 -18.03
CA TRP A 29 -2.61 11.52 -18.50
C TRP A 29 -2.35 10.18 -17.80
N HIS A 30 -2.99 9.91 -16.67
CA HIS A 30 -2.84 8.67 -15.94
C HIS A 30 -3.81 7.61 -16.50
N HIS A 31 -3.29 6.61 -17.20
CA HIS A 31 -4.09 5.67 -18.01
C HIS A 31 -4.30 4.29 -17.35
N GLY A 32 -3.73 4.06 -16.17
CA GLY A 32 -3.90 2.83 -15.43
C GLY A 32 -2.67 2.39 -14.64
N HIS A 33 -2.84 1.24 -14.00
CA HIS A 33 -1.88 0.65 -13.08
C HIS A 33 -1.70 -0.82 -13.43
N TRP A 34 -0.69 -1.48 -12.85
CA TRP A 34 -0.37 -2.88 -13.12
C TRP A 34 -1.61 -3.79 -13.28
N HIS A 35 -1.92 -4.13 -14.53
CA HIS A 35 -3.09 -4.93 -14.92
C HIS A 35 -2.67 -6.16 -15.73
N GLY A 36 -3.58 -7.14 -15.87
CA GLY A 36 -3.46 -8.19 -16.90
C GLY A 36 -2.72 -9.48 -16.55
N HIS A 37 -1.94 -9.56 -15.46
CA HIS A 37 -1.18 -10.79 -15.10
C HIS A 37 -1.69 -11.55 -13.87
N TRP A 38 -2.83 -11.12 -13.35
CA TRP A 38 -3.49 -11.67 -12.18
C TRP A 38 -4.52 -12.76 -12.57
N GLY A 39 -4.10 -13.76 -13.35
CA GLY A 39 -4.95 -14.84 -13.87
C GLY A 39 -5.76 -15.61 -12.80
N PRO A 40 -6.55 -16.63 -13.21
CA PRO A 40 -7.24 -17.52 -12.27
C PRO A 40 -6.24 -18.06 -11.24
N GLY A 41 -6.47 -17.79 -9.94
CA GLY A 41 -5.53 -18.15 -8.87
C GLY A 41 -4.63 -17.02 -8.35
N SER A 42 -4.74 -15.79 -8.87
CA SER A 42 -4.11 -14.63 -8.22
C SER A 42 -4.59 -14.45 -6.78
N ARG A 43 -3.73 -13.92 -5.90
CA ARG A 43 -4.07 -13.60 -4.49
C ARG A 43 -5.38 -12.81 -4.42
N TRP A 44 -5.69 -11.97 -5.42
CA TRP A 44 -6.95 -11.26 -5.60
C TRP A 44 -8.20 -12.16 -5.60
N ASN A 45 -8.24 -13.21 -6.44
CA ASN A 45 -9.36 -14.15 -6.46
C ASN A 45 -9.45 -14.93 -5.14
N TYR A 46 -8.31 -15.26 -4.53
CA TYR A 46 -8.28 -15.96 -3.25
C TYR A 46 -8.91 -15.12 -2.13
N TRP A 47 -8.47 -13.87 -1.95
CA TRP A 47 -8.99 -12.99 -0.88
C TRP A 47 -10.49 -12.77 -1.01
N TRP A 48 -10.98 -12.47 -2.21
CA TRP A 48 -12.41 -12.22 -2.42
C TRP A 48 -13.28 -13.47 -2.25
N ASN A 49 -12.82 -14.63 -2.74
CA ASN A 49 -13.57 -15.87 -2.61
C ASN A 49 -13.54 -16.41 -1.17
N ARG A 50 -12.46 -16.12 -0.42
CA ARG A 50 -12.26 -16.62 0.95
C ARG A 50 -12.86 -15.69 2.01
N TYR A 51 -12.90 -14.39 1.77
CA TYR A 51 -13.34 -13.38 2.74
C TYR A 51 -14.46 -12.51 2.15
N PRO A 52 -15.70 -13.01 2.14
CA PRO A 52 -16.83 -12.32 1.51
C PRO A 52 -17.17 -10.99 2.17
N VAL A 53 -16.73 -10.72 3.41
CA VAL A 53 -16.87 -9.40 4.07
C VAL A 53 -16.27 -8.25 3.24
N LEU A 54 -15.23 -8.52 2.45
CA LEU A 54 -14.65 -7.53 1.53
C LEU A 54 -15.67 -7.01 0.50
N THR A 55 -16.71 -7.79 0.19
CA THR A 55 -17.78 -7.38 -0.73
C THR A 55 -18.65 -6.26 -0.19
N ALA A 56 -18.72 -6.09 1.14
CA ALA A 56 -19.47 -5.02 1.77
C ALA A 56 -18.81 -3.64 1.55
N PHE A 57 -17.49 -3.61 1.40
CA PHE A 57 -16.70 -2.37 1.32
C PHE A 57 -16.20 -2.05 -0.10
N GLY A 58 -16.29 -2.99 -1.06
CA GLY A 58 -15.85 -2.73 -2.43
C GLY A 58 -14.35 -2.46 -2.58
N VAL A 59 -13.57 -2.88 -1.57
CA VAL A 59 -12.15 -2.57 -1.38
C VAL A 59 -11.28 -3.29 -2.40
N THR A 60 -10.25 -2.59 -2.90
CA THR A 60 -9.20 -3.23 -3.71
C THR A 60 -8.28 -4.04 -2.80
N THR A 61 -7.91 -5.29 -3.18
CA THR A 61 -6.99 -6.10 -2.35
C THR A 61 -5.63 -5.45 -2.14
N TRP A 62 -5.31 -4.37 -2.86
CA TRP A 62 -4.05 -3.68 -2.70
C TRP A 62 -3.96 -2.85 -1.42
N ALA A 63 -5.11 -2.39 -0.92
CA ALA A 63 -5.22 -1.65 0.33
C ALA A 63 -5.37 -2.57 1.57
N VAL A 64 -5.66 -3.86 1.35
CA VAL A 64 -5.93 -4.81 2.44
C VAL A 64 -4.65 -5.12 3.24
N ASN A 65 -4.65 -4.80 4.54
CA ASN A 65 -3.61 -5.05 5.54
C ASN A 65 -2.24 -4.40 5.28
N ARG A 66 -2.06 -3.66 4.18
CA ARG A 66 -0.87 -2.85 3.88
C ARG A 66 -0.73 -1.64 4.80
N VAL A 67 -1.85 -1.19 5.33
CA VAL A 67 -1.97 -0.18 6.38
C VAL A 67 -1.85 -0.78 7.78
N GLY A 68 -1.33 -2.00 7.96
CA GLY A 68 -1.15 -2.58 9.30
C GLY A 68 -0.31 -1.70 10.25
N TRP A 69 0.56 -0.85 9.69
CA TRP A 69 1.27 0.19 10.43
C TRP A 69 0.36 1.31 10.96
N ALA A 70 -0.72 1.65 10.23
CA ALA A 70 -1.73 2.61 10.66
C ALA A 70 -2.45 2.12 11.93
N PHE A 71 -2.58 0.81 12.08
CA PHE A 71 -3.16 0.17 13.26
C PHE A 71 -2.14 -0.21 14.33
N GLY A 72 -0.84 0.05 14.12
CA GLY A 72 0.22 -0.38 15.03
C GLY A 72 0.39 -1.90 15.12
N TYR A 73 -0.16 -2.64 14.15
CA TYR A 73 -0.07 -4.10 14.13
C TYR A 73 1.34 -4.56 13.72
N ASN A 74 1.89 -3.90 12.68
CA ASN A 74 3.23 -4.13 12.13
C ASN A 74 3.98 -2.80 12.01
N ASN A 75 5.31 -2.83 12.09
CA ASN A 75 6.12 -1.62 11.88
C ASN A 75 6.37 -1.39 10.39
N TYR A 76 6.21 -0.14 9.95
CA TYR A 76 6.71 0.26 8.63
C TYR A 76 8.24 0.27 8.65
N TYR A 77 8.84 -0.25 7.58
CA TYR A 77 10.28 -0.31 7.41
C TYR A 77 10.61 -0.22 5.92
N ASN A 78 11.31 0.85 5.53
CA ASN A 78 11.85 1.04 4.20
C ASN A 78 13.37 0.72 4.22
N PRO A 79 13.82 -0.42 3.66
CA PRO A 79 15.22 -0.83 3.71
C PRO A 79 16.14 0.02 2.82
N TYR A 80 15.57 0.93 2.01
CA TYR A 80 16.31 1.79 1.09
C TYR A 80 16.55 3.19 1.64
N VAL A 81 16.09 3.48 2.87
CA VAL A 81 16.38 4.72 3.59
C VAL A 81 17.47 4.46 4.63
N GLY A 82 18.47 5.33 4.68
CA GLY A 82 19.61 5.22 5.62
C GLY A 82 20.56 6.42 5.51
N ASP A 83 21.71 6.36 6.18
CA ASP A 83 22.63 7.49 6.35
C ASP A 83 23.07 8.20 5.05
N THR A 84 23.01 7.49 3.91
CA THR A 84 23.42 8.00 2.60
C THR A 84 22.26 8.43 1.70
N VAL A 85 21.04 8.00 2.02
CA VAL A 85 19.80 8.35 1.31
C VAL A 85 18.88 9.01 2.33
N ILE A 86 19.13 10.30 2.57
CA ILE A 86 18.29 11.12 3.43
C ILE A 86 17.26 11.80 2.54
N ILE A 87 16.03 11.33 2.62
CA ILE A 87 14.89 11.93 1.92
C ILE A 87 13.93 12.45 2.99
N ASP A 88 14.43 13.45 3.72
CA ASP A 88 13.65 14.31 4.61
C ASP A 88 13.99 15.74 4.22
N ASN A 89 13.00 16.44 3.66
CA ASN A 89 13.12 17.85 3.24
C ASN A 89 12.19 18.77 4.02
N GLY A 90 11.57 18.27 5.11
CA GLY A 90 10.54 18.97 5.88
C GLY A 90 9.11 18.84 5.34
N SER A 91 8.92 18.31 4.13
CA SER A 91 7.58 18.05 3.55
C SER A 91 7.21 16.58 3.55
N TYR A 92 8.16 15.66 3.35
CA TYR A 92 7.95 14.21 3.41
C TYR A 92 9.20 13.45 3.88
N ASN A 93 9.01 12.27 4.47
CA ASN A 93 10.08 11.38 4.95
C ASN A 93 9.76 9.91 4.62
N TYR A 94 10.56 9.26 3.76
CA TYR A 94 10.29 7.85 3.39
C TYR A 94 10.70 6.80 4.44
N SER A 95 11.26 7.23 5.58
CA SER A 95 11.36 6.39 6.78
C SER A 95 10.00 6.16 7.43
N ASP A 96 9.05 7.05 7.13
CA ASP A 96 7.65 6.95 7.50
C ASP A 96 6.83 6.53 6.27
N PRO A 97 5.68 5.85 6.46
CA PRO A 97 4.81 5.48 5.34
C PRO A 97 4.14 6.71 4.74
N LEU A 98 3.86 6.68 3.44
CA LEU A 98 2.95 7.64 2.83
C LEU A 98 1.54 7.44 3.41
N VAL A 99 0.81 8.53 3.61
CA VAL A 99 -0.57 8.49 4.13
C VAL A 99 -1.50 8.88 3.00
N MET A 100 -2.26 7.93 2.46
CA MET A 100 -3.15 8.14 1.30
C MET A 100 -4.49 8.75 1.72
N THR A 101 -4.49 9.84 2.49
CA THR A 101 -5.78 10.43 2.90
C THR A 101 -6.37 11.27 1.76
N PRO A 102 -7.69 11.16 1.48
CA PRO A 102 -8.39 11.98 0.47
C PRO A 102 -8.35 13.47 0.77
N ASP A 103 -8.13 13.78 2.05
CA ASP A 103 -7.94 15.10 2.62
C ASP A 103 -6.66 15.08 3.41
N GLU A 104 -5.83 16.11 3.34
CA GLU A 104 -4.50 16.18 3.97
C GLU A 104 -4.51 16.13 5.52
N THR A 105 -5.59 15.63 6.13
CA THR A 105 -5.92 15.69 7.55
C THR A 105 -6.15 14.32 8.19
N THR A 106 -5.12 13.48 8.19
CA THR A 106 -4.86 12.41 9.18
C THR A 106 -5.85 11.21 9.24
N LEU A 107 -5.36 10.07 9.75
CA LEU A 107 -6.13 8.83 10.00
C LEU A 107 -7.34 8.98 10.96
N ALA A 108 -7.51 10.15 11.57
CA ALA A 108 -8.46 10.41 12.66
C ALA A 108 -9.71 11.22 12.25
N ALA A 109 -9.95 11.46 10.95
CA ALA A 109 -11.14 12.18 10.49
C ALA A 109 -12.46 11.53 11.00
N ASP A 110 -13.55 12.30 11.08
CA ASP A 110 -14.87 11.76 11.48
C ASP A 110 -15.50 11.04 10.27
N PRO A 111 -15.90 9.75 10.37
CA PRO A 111 -16.58 9.05 9.28
C PRO A 111 -17.93 9.66 8.87
N ASP A 112 -18.54 10.54 9.70
CA ASP A 112 -19.73 11.33 9.31
C ASP A 112 -19.38 12.69 8.70
N ASP A 113 -18.10 13.04 8.57
CA ASP A 113 -17.70 14.31 7.98
C ASP A 113 -17.99 14.28 6.48
N THR A 114 -19.05 14.98 6.08
CA THR A 114 -19.42 15.17 4.67
C THR A 114 -18.85 16.47 4.11
N SER A 115 -17.92 17.12 4.81
CA SER A 115 -17.26 18.32 4.31
C SER A 115 -16.57 17.97 2.99
N PRO A 116 -16.76 18.77 1.93
CA PRO A 116 -16.02 18.55 0.70
C PRO A 116 -14.53 18.60 0.99
N ALA A 117 -13.82 17.61 0.50
CA ALA A 117 -12.37 17.57 0.56
C ALA A 117 -11.78 18.88 0.03
N GLU A 118 -10.78 19.46 0.69
CA GLU A 118 -10.03 20.57 0.09
C GLU A 118 -9.34 20.03 -1.15
N GLY A 119 -9.67 20.60 -2.31
CA GLY A 119 -9.09 20.17 -3.58
C GLY A 119 -7.56 20.34 -3.60
N PRO A 120 -6.85 19.60 -4.45
CA PRO A 120 -5.39 19.70 -4.55
C PRO A 120 -4.96 21.15 -4.83
N SER A 121 -3.86 21.57 -4.20
CA SER A 121 -3.26 22.89 -4.42
C SER A 121 -3.03 23.16 -5.91
N GLU A 122 -3.57 24.26 -6.43
CA GLU A 122 -3.36 24.69 -7.83
C GLU A 122 -1.88 24.86 -8.15
N ASP A 123 -1.10 25.40 -7.20
CA ASP A 123 0.35 25.54 -7.33
C ASP A 123 1.05 24.17 -7.34
N GLY A 124 0.58 23.22 -6.52
CA GLY A 124 1.04 21.83 -6.53
C GLY A 124 0.84 21.16 -7.89
N LEU A 125 -0.36 21.27 -8.45
CA LEU A 125 -0.69 20.72 -9.78
C LEU A 125 0.11 21.39 -10.90
N SER A 126 0.22 22.72 -10.90
CA SER A 126 0.97 23.48 -11.90
C SER A 126 2.47 23.14 -11.89
N ASN A 127 3.06 22.97 -10.70
CA ASN A 127 4.43 22.50 -10.55
C ASN A 127 4.61 21.08 -11.10
N PHE A 128 3.62 20.21 -10.89
CA PHE A 128 3.66 18.84 -11.39
C PHE A 128 3.56 18.78 -12.92
N ASP A 129 2.64 19.53 -13.55
CA ASP A 129 2.53 19.65 -15.00
C ASP A 129 3.85 20.14 -15.62
N THR A 130 4.49 21.12 -14.97
CA THR A 130 5.81 21.63 -15.35
C THR A 130 6.87 20.54 -15.27
N ALA A 131 6.87 19.73 -14.22
CA ALA A 131 7.79 18.63 -14.03
C ALA A 131 7.64 17.57 -15.13
N GLN A 132 6.40 17.19 -15.48
CA GLN A 132 6.11 16.24 -16.56
C GLN A 132 6.63 16.73 -17.90
N LYS A 133 6.38 18.01 -18.23
CA LYS A 133 6.90 18.61 -19.47
C LYS A 133 8.42 18.61 -19.52
N GLN A 134 9.08 19.01 -18.43
CA GLN A 134 10.55 19.02 -18.36
C GLN A 134 11.13 17.61 -18.50
N PHE A 135 10.49 16.60 -17.90
CA PHE A 135 10.88 15.21 -18.07
C PHE A 135 10.74 14.74 -19.51
N TYR A 136 9.61 15.05 -20.15
CA TYR A 136 9.34 14.72 -21.56
C TYR A 136 10.39 15.36 -22.49
N ASP A 137 10.81 16.60 -22.20
CA ASP A 137 11.86 17.32 -22.91
C ASP A 137 13.29 16.81 -22.59
N GLY A 138 13.44 15.82 -21.71
CA GLY A 138 14.72 15.23 -21.28
C GLY A 138 15.48 16.04 -20.23
N ASN A 139 14.88 17.09 -19.67
CA ASN A 139 15.47 17.97 -18.66
C ASN A 139 15.27 17.41 -17.23
N TYR A 140 15.84 16.24 -16.96
CA TYR A 140 15.53 15.47 -15.74
C TYR A 140 15.86 16.18 -14.41
N GLU A 141 16.93 16.97 -14.32
CA GLU A 141 17.24 17.71 -13.08
C GLU A 141 16.23 18.85 -12.81
N ALA A 142 15.74 19.50 -13.87
CA ALA A 142 14.68 20.49 -13.74
C ALA A 142 13.37 19.81 -13.31
N ALA A 143 13.03 18.69 -13.97
CA ALA A 143 11.86 17.90 -13.63
C ALA A 143 11.86 17.44 -12.17
N LEU A 144 13.02 17.05 -11.63
CA LEU A 144 13.15 16.68 -10.23
C LEU A 144 12.85 17.87 -9.32
N SER A 145 13.39 19.05 -9.64
CA SER A 145 13.16 20.28 -8.86
C SER A 145 11.69 20.69 -8.85
N SER A 146 11.00 20.59 -10.00
CA SER A 146 9.56 20.89 -10.11
C SER A 146 8.69 19.83 -9.44
N ALA A 147 9.06 18.54 -9.50
CA ALA A 147 8.36 17.49 -8.75
C ALA A 147 8.52 17.68 -7.23
N ASP A 148 9.72 18.06 -6.77
CA ASP A 148 9.95 18.39 -5.36
C ASP A 148 9.17 19.64 -4.92
N ALA A 149 8.95 20.61 -5.81
CA ALA A 149 8.09 21.77 -5.54
C ALA A 149 6.61 21.36 -5.45
N ALA A 150 6.13 20.47 -6.33
CA ALA A 150 4.78 19.92 -6.24
C ALA A 150 4.55 19.18 -4.92
N LEU A 151 5.50 18.34 -4.49
CA LEU A 151 5.41 17.58 -3.23
C LEU A 151 5.51 18.43 -1.96
N LYS A 152 5.85 19.73 -2.04
CA LYS A 152 5.71 20.63 -0.89
C LYS A 152 4.25 20.96 -0.62
N GLU A 153 3.46 21.05 -1.68
CA GLU A 153 2.04 21.37 -1.66
C GLU A 153 1.16 20.12 -1.67
N LEU A 154 1.72 18.97 -2.09
CA LEU A 154 1.03 17.68 -2.21
C LEU A 154 1.90 16.56 -1.57
N PRO A 155 2.25 16.66 -0.28
CA PRO A 155 3.26 15.79 0.36
C PRO A 155 2.88 14.32 0.46
N ASN A 156 1.62 13.98 0.18
CA ASN A 156 1.08 12.63 0.25
C ASN A 156 0.59 12.11 -1.11
N ASP A 157 0.74 12.86 -2.20
CA ASP A 157 0.29 12.43 -3.53
C ASP A 157 1.25 11.37 -4.09
N ALA A 158 0.82 10.11 -4.01
CA ALA A 158 1.63 8.98 -4.46
C ALA A 158 1.91 8.98 -5.96
N VAL A 159 1.07 9.63 -6.78
CA VAL A 159 1.33 9.76 -8.23
C VAL A 159 2.51 10.70 -8.46
N VAL A 160 2.59 11.79 -7.71
CA VAL A 160 3.72 12.72 -7.78
C VAL A 160 4.99 12.05 -7.22
N HIS A 161 4.89 11.26 -6.15
CA HIS A 161 6.02 10.46 -5.66
C HIS A 161 6.49 9.41 -6.68
N GLU A 162 5.58 8.71 -7.35
CA GLU A 162 5.94 7.72 -8.38
C GLU A 162 6.62 8.39 -9.58
N PHE A 163 6.15 9.57 -9.99
CA PHE A 163 6.82 10.39 -11.01
C PHE A 163 8.23 10.80 -10.57
N ARG A 164 8.38 11.27 -9.33
CA ARG A 164 9.70 11.61 -8.78
C ARG A 164 10.66 10.42 -8.85
N ALA A 165 10.20 9.22 -8.52
CA ALA A 165 11.00 8.01 -8.67
C ALA A 165 11.42 7.75 -10.12
N LEU A 166 10.54 7.98 -11.09
CA LEU A 166 10.87 7.87 -12.51
C LEU A 166 11.94 8.88 -12.94
N VAL A 167 11.86 10.12 -12.47
CA VAL A 167 12.88 11.15 -12.71
C VAL A 167 14.24 10.72 -12.14
N LEU A 168 14.25 10.21 -10.90
CA LEU A 168 15.47 9.70 -10.25
C LEU A 168 16.05 8.49 -11.00
N PHE A 169 15.21 7.59 -11.49
CA PHE A 169 15.62 6.50 -12.37
C PHE A 169 16.30 7.02 -13.66
N ALA A 170 15.70 8.01 -14.32
CA ALA A 170 16.26 8.62 -15.52
C ALA A 170 17.62 9.31 -15.27
N LEU A 171 17.80 9.86 -14.07
CA LEU A 171 19.07 10.43 -13.59
C LEU A 171 20.10 9.39 -13.14
N GLY A 172 19.73 8.11 -13.03
CA GLY A 172 20.59 7.05 -12.50
C GLY A 172 20.75 7.06 -10.97
N LYS A 173 19.93 7.86 -10.26
CA LYS A 173 19.86 7.95 -8.79
C LYS A 173 19.00 6.79 -8.24
N TYR A 174 19.48 5.56 -8.47
CA TYR A 174 18.73 4.34 -8.17
C TYR A 174 18.44 4.09 -6.67
N PRO A 175 19.34 4.42 -5.72
CA PRO A 175 19.02 4.33 -4.29
C PRO A 175 17.82 5.20 -3.89
N GLU A 176 17.79 6.44 -4.34
CA GLU A 176 16.71 7.39 -4.05
C GLU A 176 15.41 7.00 -4.77
N ALA A 177 15.51 6.48 -6.00
CA ALA A 177 14.38 5.92 -6.72
C ALA A 177 13.79 4.71 -5.97
N ALA A 178 14.63 3.81 -5.44
CA ALA A 178 14.18 2.65 -4.67
C ALA A 178 13.45 3.06 -3.40
N ALA A 179 14.00 4.01 -2.63
CA ALA A 179 13.35 4.52 -1.43
C ALA A 179 11.98 5.15 -1.72
N THR A 180 11.88 5.92 -2.80
CA THR A 180 10.63 6.54 -3.25
C THR A 180 9.62 5.49 -3.71
N LEU A 181 10.01 4.58 -4.61
CA LEU A 181 9.15 3.49 -5.10
C LEU A 181 8.68 2.60 -3.97
N TYR A 182 9.52 2.32 -2.98
CA TYR A 182 9.13 1.50 -1.85
C TYR A 182 7.97 2.13 -1.06
N ALA A 183 8.05 3.44 -0.83
CA ALA A 183 7.00 4.17 -0.14
C ALA A 183 5.69 4.16 -0.96
N VAL A 184 5.75 4.46 -2.26
CA VAL A 184 4.60 4.37 -3.18
C VAL A 184 3.99 2.97 -3.19
N LEU A 185 4.83 1.96 -3.41
CA LEU A 185 4.40 0.57 -3.51
C LEU A 185 4.02 -0.03 -2.15
N SER A 186 4.20 0.68 -1.04
CA SER A 186 3.66 0.29 0.28
C SER A 186 2.20 0.67 0.42
N VAL A 187 1.71 1.63 -0.37
CA VAL A 187 0.35 2.16 -0.26
C VAL A 187 -0.50 1.95 -1.51
N GLY A 188 0.10 1.62 -2.66
CA GLY A 188 -0.63 1.33 -3.89
C GLY A 188 0.13 0.45 -4.91
N PRO A 189 -0.50 0.11 -6.06
CA PRO A 189 0.20 -0.40 -7.24
C PRO A 189 0.98 0.71 -7.93
N GLY A 190 2.03 0.33 -8.63
CA GLY A 190 2.66 1.20 -9.60
C GLY A 190 1.85 1.32 -10.90
N TRP A 191 2.25 2.29 -11.72
CA TRP A 191 1.76 2.53 -13.08
C TRP A 191 1.90 1.31 -13.98
N ASP A 192 0.95 1.15 -14.89
CA ASP A 192 1.14 0.23 -16.01
C ASP A 192 2.05 0.82 -17.10
N TRP A 193 2.35 -0.02 -18.10
CA TRP A 193 3.14 0.36 -19.25
C TRP A 193 2.52 1.50 -20.06
N THR A 194 1.19 1.61 -20.14
CA THR A 194 0.52 2.67 -20.92
C THR A 194 0.79 4.03 -20.28
N THR A 195 0.58 4.15 -18.96
CA THR A 195 0.91 5.37 -18.20
C THR A 195 2.40 5.67 -18.30
N MET A 196 3.26 4.69 -17.99
CA MET A 196 4.71 4.86 -18.00
C MET A 196 5.24 5.33 -19.37
N SER A 197 4.84 4.66 -20.45
CA SER A 197 5.34 4.97 -21.79
C SER A 197 4.86 6.31 -22.32
N SER A 198 3.68 6.78 -21.90
CA SER A 198 3.15 8.10 -22.28
C SER A 198 3.97 9.29 -21.77
N LEU A 199 4.76 9.10 -20.70
CA LEU A 199 5.65 10.13 -20.15
C LEU A 199 6.93 10.31 -20.97
N TYR A 200 7.20 9.41 -21.91
CA TYR A 200 8.37 9.47 -22.78
C TYR A 200 7.98 9.91 -24.18
N PRO A 201 8.79 10.75 -24.85
CA PRO A 201 8.57 11.11 -26.24
C PRO A 201 8.72 9.90 -27.18
N GLU A 202 9.61 8.97 -26.83
CA GLU A 202 9.89 7.77 -27.59
C GLU A 202 10.22 6.60 -26.66
N VAL A 203 9.71 5.41 -26.98
CA VAL A 203 9.98 4.18 -26.20
C VAL A 203 11.47 3.82 -26.17
N SER A 204 12.23 4.23 -27.18
CA SER A 204 13.69 4.02 -27.21
C SER A 204 14.41 4.74 -26.07
N THR A 205 13.95 5.94 -25.69
CA THR A 205 14.55 6.71 -24.58
C THR A 205 14.42 5.96 -23.26
N TYR A 206 13.23 5.43 -22.96
CA TYR A 206 13.01 4.56 -21.82
C TYR A 206 13.88 3.30 -21.90
N THR A 207 13.92 2.67 -23.07
CA THR A 207 14.69 1.44 -23.30
C THR A 207 16.17 1.64 -22.99
N GLU A 208 16.77 2.74 -23.45
CA GLU A 208 18.17 3.08 -23.16
C GLU A 208 18.43 3.26 -21.65
N GLN A 209 17.53 3.92 -20.93
CA GLN A 209 17.63 4.08 -19.47
C GLN A 209 17.54 2.72 -18.76
N LEU A 210 16.62 1.85 -19.20
CA LEU A 210 16.51 0.49 -18.67
C LEU A 210 17.79 -0.33 -18.91
N ARG A 211 18.41 -0.24 -20.10
CA ARG A 211 19.68 -0.91 -20.40
C ARG A 211 20.83 -0.40 -19.53
N LYS A 212 20.82 0.88 -19.14
CA LYS A 212 21.79 1.42 -18.17
C LYS A 212 21.59 0.79 -16.80
N LEU A 213 20.35 0.72 -16.30
CA LEU A 213 20.04 0.08 -15.02
C LEU A 213 20.44 -1.40 -15.01
N GLU A 214 20.12 -2.16 -16.06
CA GLU A 214 20.54 -3.56 -16.21
C GLU A 214 22.07 -3.71 -16.23
N THR A 215 22.78 -2.75 -16.82
CA THR A 215 24.25 -2.74 -16.82
C THR A 215 24.80 -2.54 -15.42
N VAL A 216 24.23 -1.60 -14.65
CA VAL A 216 24.59 -1.40 -13.25
C VAL A 216 24.27 -2.65 -12.42
N ARG A 217 23.13 -3.31 -12.65
CA ARG A 217 22.76 -4.57 -12.00
C ARG A 217 23.74 -5.71 -12.29
N ARG A 218 24.26 -5.79 -13.52
CA ARG A 218 25.27 -6.80 -13.89
C ARG A 218 26.62 -6.53 -13.23
N ALA A 219 27.00 -5.26 -13.08
CA ALA A 219 28.23 -4.87 -12.40
C ALA A 219 28.14 -5.07 -10.87
N ASN A 220 26.96 -4.84 -10.29
CA ASN A 220 26.72 -4.87 -8.84
C ASN A 220 25.53 -5.79 -8.52
N ALA A 221 25.76 -7.11 -8.59
CA ALA A 221 24.70 -8.10 -8.49
C ALA A 221 23.95 -8.12 -7.15
N ASP A 222 24.59 -7.63 -6.08
CA ASP A 222 24.07 -7.63 -4.71
C ASP A 222 23.55 -6.26 -4.26
N ASN A 223 23.44 -5.28 -5.16
CA ASN A 223 22.84 -3.99 -4.82
C ASN A 223 21.30 -4.12 -4.80
N SER A 224 20.72 -4.18 -3.60
CA SER A 224 19.28 -4.31 -3.39
C SER A 224 18.48 -3.18 -4.04
N ALA A 225 18.89 -1.92 -3.91
CA ALA A 225 18.15 -0.80 -4.50
C ALA A 225 18.02 -0.93 -6.02
N VAL A 226 19.12 -1.29 -6.69
CA VAL A 226 19.14 -1.55 -8.14
C VAL A 226 18.25 -2.74 -8.51
N CYS A 227 18.26 -3.82 -7.71
CA CYS A 227 17.37 -4.96 -7.92
C CYS A 227 15.89 -4.55 -7.79
N PHE A 228 15.55 -3.71 -6.81
CA PHE A 228 14.18 -3.26 -6.54
C PHE A 228 13.63 -2.37 -7.66
N VAL A 229 14.40 -1.37 -8.08
CA VAL A 229 14.04 -0.50 -9.22
C VAL A 229 13.88 -1.33 -10.50
N LEU A 230 14.77 -2.31 -10.73
CA LEU A 230 14.67 -3.18 -11.91
C LEU A 230 13.46 -4.12 -11.84
N ALA A 231 13.15 -4.67 -10.66
CA ALA A 231 11.95 -5.47 -10.44
C ALA A 231 10.69 -4.67 -10.77
N TYR A 232 10.57 -3.45 -10.25
CA TYR A 232 9.47 -2.53 -10.54
C TYR A 232 9.29 -2.34 -12.06
N HIS A 233 10.35 -1.96 -12.78
CA HIS A 233 10.27 -1.75 -14.22
C HIS A 233 9.93 -3.02 -15.00
N TYR A 234 10.42 -4.19 -14.60
CA TYR A 234 10.02 -5.45 -15.22
C TYR A 234 8.56 -5.80 -14.94
N ILE A 235 8.01 -5.47 -13.76
CA ILE A 235 6.57 -5.63 -13.52
C ILE A 235 5.78 -4.69 -14.44
N THR A 236 6.17 -3.41 -14.51
CA THR A 236 5.52 -2.39 -15.36
C THR A 236 5.54 -2.80 -16.84
N CYS A 237 6.67 -3.31 -17.33
CA CYS A 237 6.82 -3.78 -18.71
C CYS A 237 6.25 -5.20 -18.95
N ASN A 238 5.66 -5.81 -17.94
CA ASN A 238 5.15 -7.17 -18.00
C ASN A 238 6.20 -8.25 -18.38
N HIS A 239 7.43 -8.09 -17.88
CA HIS A 239 8.49 -9.08 -17.91
C HIS A 239 8.49 -9.91 -16.62
N LYS A 240 7.41 -10.65 -16.38
CA LYS A 240 7.13 -11.38 -15.13
C LYS A 240 8.29 -12.24 -14.63
N ASP A 241 8.86 -13.10 -15.49
CA ASP A 241 9.93 -14.02 -15.08
C ASP A 241 11.21 -13.27 -14.66
N ALA A 242 11.52 -12.18 -15.36
CA ALA A 242 12.65 -11.33 -15.02
C ALA A 242 12.42 -10.60 -13.68
N ALA A 243 11.20 -10.10 -13.44
CA ALA A 243 10.81 -9.50 -12.17
C ALA A 243 10.92 -10.51 -11.00
N ILE A 244 10.40 -11.73 -11.17
CA ILE A 244 10.53 -12.81 -10.17
C ILE A 244 12.01 -13.09 -9.85
N GLY A 245 12.88 -13.12 -10.86
CA GLY A 245 14.32 -13.28 -10.67
C GLY A 245 14.93 -12.18 -9.79
N GLN A 246 14.54 -10.92 -10.00
CA GLN A 246 15.01 -9.81 -9.15
C GLN A 246 14.45 -9.89 -7.73
N LEU A 247 13.16 -10.20 -7.57
CA LEU A 247 12.52 -10.32 -6.26
C LEU A 247 13.06 -11.49 -5.44
N LYS A 248 13.35 -12.64 -6.07
CA LYS A 248 14.04 -13.77 -5.40
C LYS A 248 15.43 -13.38 -4.90
N GLN A 249 16.15 -12.52 -5.61
CA GLN A 249 17.43 -11.99 -5.13
C GLN A 249 17.21 -11.02 -3.96
N LEU A 250 16.24 -10.12 -4.06
CA LEU A 250 15.93 -9.14 -3.01
C LEU A 250 15.59 -9.78 -1.68
N VAL A 251 14.68 -10.77 -1.68
CA VAL A 251 14.29 -11.46 -0.44
C VAL A 251 15.48 -12.17 0.21
N LYS A 252 16.48 -12.61 -0.56
CA LYS A 252 17.73 -13.18 -0.02
C LYS A 252 18.64 -12.11 0.59
N LEU A 253 18.80 -10.97 -0.09
CA LEU A 253 19.67 -9.87 0.35
C LEU A 253 19.08 -9.07 1.52
N GLN A 254 17.76 -8.94 1.53
CA GLN A 254 16.98 -8.18 2.51
C GLN A 254 15.83 -9.03 3.05
N PRO A 255 16.09 -10.03 3.91
CA PRO A 255 15.03 -10.91 4.44
C PRO A 255 13.94 -10.19 5.25
N LYS A 256 14.21 -8.95 5.68
CA LYS A 256 13.25 -8.08 6.38
C LYS A 256 12.40 -7.22 5.43
N ASP A 257 12.71 -7.20 4.14
CA ASP A 257 11.94 -6.48 3.11
C ASP A 257 10.63 -7.23 2.84
N GLN A 258 9.59 -6.87 3.58
CA GLN A 258 8.27 -7.48 3.47
C GLN A 258 7.57 -7.12 2.16
N LEU A 259 7.84 -5.94 1.60
CA LEU A 259 7.22 -5.54 0.35
C LEU A 259 7.75 -6.39 -0.80
N ALA A 260 9.06 -6.62 -0.88
CA ALA A 260 9.67 -7.50 -1.88
C ALA A 260 9.16 -8.94 -1.75
N ALA A 261 9.03 -9.47 -0.52
CA ALA A 261 8.44 -10.79 -0.29
C ALA A 261 6.98 -10.88 -0.75
N ASN A 262 6.17 -9.85 -0.43
CA ASN A 262 4.78 -9.78 -0.86
C ASN A 262 4.66 -9.68 -2.39
N LEU A 263 5.45 -8.82 -3.05
CA LEU A 263 5.48 -8.70 -4.51
C LEU A 263 5.90 -10.02 -5.16
N LEU A 264 6.88 -10.73 -4.58
CA LEU A 264 7.29 -12.05 -5.06
C LEU A 264 6.14 -13.05 -5.02
N GLN A 265 5.51 -13.22 -3.85
CA GLN A 265 4.37 -14.14 -3.68
C GLN A 265 3.15 -13.71 -4.52
N GLN A 266 3.02 -12.43 -4.84
CA GLN A 266 1.97 -11.96 -5.72
C GLN A 266 2.18 -12.42 -7.17
N LEU A 267 3.44 -12.47 -7.63
CA LEU A 267 3.79 -12.93 -8.98
C LEU A 267 3.94 -14.46 -9.06
N ASP A 268 4.46 -15.08 -8.00
CA ASP A 268 4.75 -16.51 -7.87
C ASP A 268 4.25 -16.99 -6.48
N PRO A 269 2.97 -17.40 -6.35
CA PRO A 269 2.38 -17.79 -5.07
C PRO A 269 3.08 -18.96 -4.38
N GLU A 270 3.79 -19.80 -5.14
CA GLU A 270 4.55 -20.95 -4.66
C GLU A 270 6.02 -20.58 -4.35
N ALA A 271 6.40 -19.31 -4.49
CA ALA A 271 7.75 -18.87 -4.17
C ALA A 271 8.04 -19.01 -2.67
N GLU A 272 9.10 -19.76 -2.37
CA GLU A 272 9.65 -19.85 -1.02
C GLU A 272 10.24 -18.50 -0.60
N ILE A 273 9.87 -18.06 0.60
CA ILE A 273 10.45 -16.88 1.26
C ILE A 273 11.42 -17.37 2.34
N PRO A 274 12.73 -17.20 2.14
CA PRO A 274 13.73 -17.53 3.17
C PRO A 274 13.44 -16.84 4.50
N ASN A 275 13.59 -17.58 5.60
CA ASN A 275 13.42 -17.09 6.97
C ASN A 275 12.05 -16.44 7.22
N GLN A 276 10.99 -16.91 6.55
CA GLN A 276 9.64 -16.42 6.80
C GLN A 276 9.27 -16.69 8.27
N PRO A 277 8.75 -15.69 9.00
CA PRO A 277 8.28 -15.89 10.37
C PRO A 277 7.18 -16.95 10.43
N ASP A 278 7.15 -17.72 11.52
CA ASP A 278 6.05 -18.65 11.80
C ASP A 278 4.77 -17.83 12.04
N VAL A 279 3.90 -17.80 11.03
CA VAL A 279 2.61 -17.12 11.14
C VAL A 279 1.67 -17.99 11.96
N THR A 280 1.19 -17.44 13.08
CA THR A 280 0.16 -18.10 13.89
C THR A 280 -1.13 -18.16 13.07
N LYS A 281 -1.55 -19.36 12.69
CA LYS A 281 -2.81 -19.54 11.96
C LYS A 281 -3.96 -19.17 12.89
N PRO A 282 -4.91 -18.34 12.42
CA PRO A 282 -6.09 -18.08 13.22
C PRO A 282 -6.93 -19.35 13.39
N PRO A 283 -7.59 -19.53 14.55
CA PRO A 283 -8.53 -20.63 14.72
C PRO A 283 -9.69 -20.48 13.73
N GLU A 284 -10.21 -21.60 13.24
CA GLU A 284 -11.47 -21.57 12.49
C GLU A 284 -12.60 -21.15 13.44
N ALA A 285 -13.43 -20.20 13.01
CA ALA A 285 -14.60 -19.81 13.79
C ALA A 285 -15.53 -21.01 13.95
N VAL A 286 -15.80 -21.36 15.21
CA VAL A 286 -16.64 -22.51 15.56
C VAL A 286 -18.12 -22.12 15.56
N ASP A 287 -18.40 -20.86 15.89
CA ASP A 287 -19.74 -20.27 15.96
C ASP A 287 -19.75 -18.92 15.22
N ALA A 288 -20.92 -18.54 14.70
CA ALA A 288 -21.11 -17.23 14.08
C ALA A 288 -20.97 -16.12 15.13
N ILE A 289 -20.17 -15.10 14.82
CA ILE A 289 -19.99 -13.92 15.68
C ILE A 289 -20.95 -12.83 15.22
N SER A 290 -21.82 -12.36 16.11
CA SER A 290 -22.76 -11.28 15.83
C SER A 290 -22.15 -9.91 16.13
N GLN A 291 -22.68 -8.85 15.52
CA GLN A 291 -22.22 -7.49 15.75
C GLN A 291 -22.43 -7.07 17.22
N GLU A 292 -23.53 -7.50 17.83
CA GLU A 292 -23.86 -7.22 19.24
C GLU A 292 -22.84 -7.83 20.20
N GLN A 293 -22.26 -8.99 19.86
CA GLN A 293 -21.19 -9.59 20.66
C GLN A 293 -19.92 -8.75 20.63
N LEU A 294 -19.69 -7.98 19.57
CA LEU A 294 -18.49 -7.14 19.42
C LEU A 294 -18.65 -5.73 19.97
N GLN A 295 -19.88 -5.23 20.10
CA GLN A 295 -20.13 -3.88 20.58
C GLN A 295 -19.52 -3.63 21.97
N GLY A 296 -18.92 -2.45 22.14
CA GLY A 296 -18.28 -2.01 23.38
C GLY A 296 -16.83 -1.62 23.19
N SER A 297 -16.15 -1.39 24.32
CA SER A 297 -14.74 -1.02 24.37
C SER A 297 -13.87 -2.20 24.79
N TRP A 298 -12.79 -2.39 24.07
CA TRP A 298 -11.86 -3.50 24.20
C TRP A 298 -10.45 -2.95 24.38
N GLN A 299 -9.66 -3.57 25.25
CA GLN A 299 -8.25 -3.23 25.42
C GLN A 299 -7.35 -4.45 25.29
N ALA A 300 -6.22 -4.28 24.59
CA ALA A 300 -5.14 -5.26 24.52
C ALA A 300 -3.81 -4.61 24.89
N LYS A 301 -2.89 -5.41 25.41
CA LYS A 301 -1.52 -4.98 25.71
C LYS A 301 -0.53 -6.06 25.27
N ARG A 302 0.46 -5.68 24.48
CA ARG A 302 1.57 -6.56 24.11
C ARG A 302 2.59 -6.64 25.25
N ALA A 303 3.34 -7.74 25.29
CA ALA A 303 4.38 -7.95 26.32
C ALA A 303 5.49 -6.88 26.26
N SER A 304 5.76 -6.35 25.07
CA SER A 304 6.69 -5.25 24.80
C SER A 304 6.20 -3.88 25.30
N GLY A 305 4.95 -3.78 25.73
CA GLY A 305 4.41 -2.60 26.43
C GLY A 305 3.39 -1.79 25.63
N GLU A 306 3.25 -2.04 24.33
CA GLU A 306 2.29 -1.35 23.47
C GLU A 306 0.85 -1.67 23.88
N THR A 307 -0.01 -0.67 23.81
CA THR A 307 -1.43 -0.80 24.16
C THR A 307 -2.33 -0.46 23.00
N PHE A 308 -3.44 -1.18 22.91
CA PHE A 308 -4.44 -1.06 21.86
C PHE A 308 -5.81 -0.88 22.51
N GLN A 309 -6.60 0.03 21.97
CA GLN A 309 -7.99 0.23 22.34
C GLN A 309 -8.83 0.12 21.08
N LEU A 310 -9.84 -0.74 21.10
CA LEU A 310 -10.81 -0.88 20.03
C LEU A 310 -12.19 -0.59 20.60
N SER A 311 -12.90 0.38 20.04
CA SER A 311 -14.31 0.62 20.35
C SER A 311 -15.14 0.34 19.11
N LEU A 312 -16.22 -0.41 19.28
CA LEU A 312 -17.16 -0.79 18.22
C LEU A 312 -18.57 -0.38 18.65
N ASP A 313 -19.26 0.43 17.84
CA ASP A 313 -20.61 0.90 18.16
C ASP A 313 -21.71 0.11 17.45
N ASP A 314 -22.96 0.41 17.79
CA ASP A 314 -24.16 -0.21 17.21
C ASP A 314 -24.52 0.30 15.81
N LYS A 315 -23.81 1.32 15.32
CA LYS A 315 -23.98 1.90 13.97
C LYS A 315 -22.96 1.37 12.97
N GLY A 316 -22.08 0.45 13.39
CA GLY A 316 -21.05 -0.09 12.51
C GLY A 316 -19.82 0.81 12.38
N LYS A 317 -19.53 1.67 13.37
CA LYS A 317 -18.31 2.49 13.42
C LYS A 317 -17.31 1.93 14.42
N PHE A 318 -16.04 2.14 14.10
CA PHE A 318 -14.96 1.80 15.01
C PHE A 318 -14.09 3.01 15.33
N ASN A 319 -13.48 2.93 16.52
CA ASN A 319 -12.33 3.74 16.88
C ASN A 319 -11.21 2.79 17.34
N TRP A 320 -10.05 2.90 16.71
CA TRP A 320 -8.85 2.18 17.06
C TRP A 320 -7.78 3.15 17.54
N LYS A 321 -7.27 2.95 18.75
CA LYS A 321 -6.14 3.70 19.29
C LYS A 321 -5.01 2.76 19.63
N PHE A 322 -3.82 3.08 19.12
CA PHE A 322 -2.58 2.40 19.44
C PHE A 322 -1.60 3.36 20.11
N SER A 323 -0.87 2.88 21.12
CA SER A 323 0.16 3.65 21.81
C SER A 323 1.42 2.82 22.00
N ALA A 324 2.57 3.37 21.60
CA ALA A 324 3.90 2.80 21.78
C ALA A 324 4.93 3.93 21.97
N ASP A 325 5.94 3.71 22.81
CA ASP A 325 7.05 4.65 23.04
C ASP A 325 6.62 6.11 23.32
N GLY A 326 5.52 6.30 24.04
CA GLY A 326 4.97 7.62 24.36
C GLY A 326 4.26 8.33 23.20
N LYS A 327 4.24 7.74 22.01
CA LYS A 327 3.45 8.19 20.86
C LYS A 327 2.11 7.44 20.82
N SER A 328 1.09 8.07 20.23
CA SER A 328 -0.20 7.44 20.01
C SER A 328 -0.71 7.76 18.61
N GLN A 329 -1.38 6.79 18.00
CA GLN A 329 -2.05 6.93 16.73
C GLN A 329 -3.50 6.48 16.88
N GLU A 330 -4.40 7.19 16.22
CA GLU A 330 -5.82 6.91 16.25
C GLU A 330 -6.33 6.77 14.82
N VAL A 331 -7.14 5.75 14.60
CA VAL A 331 -7.75 5.39 13.32
C VAL A 331 -9.24 5.24 13.54
N ARG A 332 -10.04 5.88 12.69
CA ARG A 332 -11.50 5.80 12.73
C ARG A 332 -12.04 5.35 11.38
N GLY A 333 -13.24 4.78 11.41
CA GLY A 333 -13.92 4.36 10.19
C GLY A 333 -15.11 3.46 10.47
N VAL A 334 -15.43 2.61 9.51
CA VAL A 334 -16.57 1.70 9.55
C VAL A 334 -16.11 0.25 9.64
N TYR A 335 -16.93 -0.59 10.27
CA TYR A 335 -16.64 -2.01 10.40
C TYR A 335 -17.81 -2.89 10.01
N ALA A 336 -17.48 -4.10 9.59
CA ALA A 336 -18.44 -5.18 9.43
C ALA A 336 -17.78 -6.51 9.79
N ILE A 337 -18.60 -7.46 10.19
CA ILE A 337 -18.17 -8.84 10.45
C ILE A 337 -19.01 -9.79 9.60
N ASP A 338 -18.37 -10.79 9.02
CA ASP A 338 -19.10 -11.90 8.40
C ASP A 338 -19.38 -13.05 9.38
N LYS A 339 -20.25 -13.95 8.91
CA LYS A 339 -20.67 -15.15 9.65
C LYS A 339 -19.51 -16.10 10.01
N ASP A 340 -18.37 -15.98 9.33
CA ASP A 340 -17.20 -16.83 9.53
C ASP A 340 -16.22 -16.17 10.52
N GLY A 341 -16.62 -15.06 11.17
CA GLY A 341 -15.88 -14.38 12.22
C GLY A 341 -14.79 -13.44 11.72
N VAL A 342 -14.84 -13.05 10.45
CA VAL A 342 -13.87 -12.13 9.85
C VAL A 342 -14.36 -10.70 9.98
N LEU A 343 -13.64 -9.93 10.80
CA LEU A 343 -13.83 -8.49 10.98
C LEU A 343 -13.07 -7.73 9.90
N ALA A 344 -13.74 -6.78 9.27
CA ALA A 344 -13.15 -5.77 8.42
C ALA A 344 -13.29 -4.40 9.09
N LEU A 345 -12.18 -3.68 9.18
CA LEU A 345 -12.10 -2.28 9.63
C LEU A 345 -11.64 -1.44 8.45
N GLU A 346 -12.56 -0.73 7.80
CA GLU A 346 -12.25 0.20 6.72
C GLU A 346 -12.05 1.60 7.30
N MET A 347 -10.85 2.13 7.15
CA MET A 347 -10.47 3.48 7.53
C MET A 347 -11.12 4.49 6.57
N ASN A 348 -11.21 5.75 6.98
CA ASN A 348 -11.77 6.81 6.13
C ASN A 348 -11.00 7.07 4.82
N ASP A 349 -9.80 6.50 4.66
CA ASP A 349 -9.00 6.54 3.44
C ASP A 349 -9.14 5.27 2.56
N GLU A 350 -10.22 4.50 2.77
CA GLU A 350 -10.54 3.22 2.10
C GLU A 350 -9.49 2.09 2.34
N GLY A 351 -8.47 2.32 3.18
CA GLY A 351 -7.57 1.28 3.67
C GLY A 351 -8.29 0.32 4.60
N THR A 352 -8.23 -0.99 4.34
CA THR A 352 -8.97 -1.98 5.13
C THR A 352 -8.04 -2.93 5.88
N MET A 353 -8.21 -3.02 7.19
CA MET A 353 -7.63 -4.10 7.99
C MET A 353 -8.66 -5.24 8.12
N LEU A 354 -8.23 -6.46 7.79
CA LEU A 354 -8.99 -7.67 8.02
C LEU A 354 -8.41 -8.47 9.17
N ALA A 355 -9.28 -9.04 10.00
CA ALA A 355 -8.86 -9.97 11.04
C ALA A 355 -9.86 -11.10 11.25
N GLN A 356 -9.34 -12.30 11.48
CA GLN A 356 -10.13 -13.39 12.04
C GLN A 356 -10.22 -13.19 13.55
N LEU A 357 -11.44 -13.26 14.09
CA LEU A 357 -11.69 -13.16 15.51
C LEU A 357 -11.94 -14.53 16.15
N ASP A 358 -11.51 -14.70 17.40
CA ASP A 358 -11.97 -15.73 18.33
C ASP A 358 -12.52 -15.05 19.58
N VAL A 359 -13.85 -15.05 19.73
CA VAL A 359 -14.57 -14.32 20.78
C VAL A 359 -15.14 -15.30 21.81
N LYS A 360 -14.83 -15.08 23.08
CA LYS A 360 -15.29 -15.90 24.22
C LYS A 360 -15.68 -15.01 25.39
N GLY A 361 -16.95 -14.59 25.42
CA GLY A 361 -17.47 -13.67 26.43
C GLY A 361 -16.77 -12.30 26.35
N ASP A 362 -16.06 -11.94 27.42
CA ASP A 362 -15.32 -10.67 27.52
C ASP A 362 -13.89 -10.75 26.99
N LYS A 363 -13.55 -11.82 26.25
CA LYS A 363 -12.24 -12.01 25.61
C LYS A 363 -12.38 -12.08 24.10
N LEU A 364 -11.47 -11.43 23.39
CA LEU A 364 -11.41 -11.41 21.93
C LEU A 364 -9.95 -11.53 21.49
N ASP A 365 -9.60 -12.62 20.81
CA ASP A 365 -8.31 -12.74 20.15
C ASP A 365 -8.45 -12.24 18.69
N PHE A 366 -7.60 -11.29 18.31
CA PHE A 366 -7.61 -10.63 17.00
C PHE A 366 -6.39 -11.07 16.19
N TYR A 367 -6.63 -11.80 15.11
CA TYR A 367 -5.61 -12.30 14.19
C TYR A 367 -5.67 -11.53 12.88
N MET A 368 -4.72 -10.62 12.63
CA MET A 368 -4.70 -9.89 11.37
C MET A 368 -4.46 -10.88 10.23
N LEU A 369 -5.38 -10.90 9.27
CA LEU A 369 -5.25 -11.77 8.12
C LEU A 369 -4.12 -11.26 7.22
N GLY A 370 -3.37 -12.15 6.60
CA GLY A 370 -2.32 -11.73 5.65
C GLY A 370 -1.12 -11.07 6.32
N ASP A 371 -1.03 -11.14 7.65
CA ASP A 371 0.20 -10.87 8.36
C ASP A 371 1.30 -11.81 7.89
N SER A 372 2.35 -11.24 7.31
CA SER A 372 3.56 -11.97 6.90
C SER A 372 4.67 -11.88 7.95
N GLN A 373 4.47 -11.12 9.04
CA GLN A 373 5.49 -10.92 10.07
C GLN A 373 5.42 -11.92 11.22
N GLY A 374 4.37 -12.76 11.28
CA GLY A 374 4.19 -13.72 12.36
C GLY A 374 3.89 -13.04 13.70
N SER A 375 3.25 -11.88 13.64
CA SER A 375 2.77 -11.14 14.80
C SER A 375 1.81 -12.00 15.62
N ALA A 376 1.99 -11.97 16.93
CA ALA A 376 1.06 -12.63 17.85
C ALA A 376 -0.33 -11.96 17.78
N PRO A 377 -1.42 -12.73 17.96
CA PRO A 377 -2.76 -12.15 18.00
C PRO A 377 -2.86 -11.13 19.13
N LEU A 378 -3.60 -10.05 18.89
CA LEU A 378 -3.92 -9.08 19.93
C LEU A 378 -5.01 -9.68 20.81
N LYS A 379 -4.71 -9.83 22.10
CA LYS A 379 -5.62 -10.41 23.08
C LYS A 379 -6.37 -9.29 23.79
N PHE A 380 -7.56 -9.00 23.30
CA PHE A 380 -8.43 -7.98 23.84
C PHE A 380 -9.27 -8.51 25.01
N SER A 381 -9.53 -7.62 25.97
CA SER A 381 -10.50 -7.82 27.05
C SER A 381 -11.49 -6.65 27.07
N ARG A 382 -12.78 -6.95 27.21
CA ARG A 382 -13.85 -5.95 27.33
C ARG A 382 -13.63 -5.13 28.60
N GLN A 383 -13.92 -3.82 28.52
CA GLN A 383 -13.81 -2.88 29.64
C GLN A 383 -15.14 -2.67 30.35
#